data_AF-J7QSR8-F1
#
_entry.id   AF-J7QSR8-F1
#
_cell.length_a   1.000
_cell.length_b   1.000
_cell.length_c   1.000
_cell.angle_alpha   90.00
_cell.angle_beta   90.00
_cell.angle_gamma   90.00
#
_symmetry.space_group_name_H-M   'P 1'
#
loop_
_entity.id
_entity.type
_entity.pdbx_description
1 polymer ?
#
loop_
_entity_poly.entity_id
_entity_poly.type
_entity_poly.pdbx_seq_one_letter_code
_entity_poly.pdbx_strand_id
1 'polypeptide(L)'
;MNIHLARLNRDLKRKGERIKLRRYAGTNTQIFTEVDLLAFVRGYTPQELAAGSGIQAVDSFVILSPTALFAAQWPGGQQPLEPPFNPDPHLPKKGDHAIIQGRARTVEVASPIYDVDELVRIEMRVLG
;
A
#
# COMPACT_ATOMS: atom_id res chain seq x y z
N MET A 1 -1.97 22.02 -0.81
CA MET A 1 -1.19 20.77 -0.62
C MET A 1 -1.07 20.53 0.87
N ASN A 2 -1.60 19.41 1.36
CA ASN A 2 -1.59 19.05 2.78
C ASN A 2 -0.17 18.91 3.34
N ILE A 3 0.07 19.46 4.53
CA ILE A 3 1.40 19.45 5.17
C ILE A 3 1.85 18.04 5.58
N HIS A 4 0.92 17.17 5.99
CA HIS A 4 1.20 15.78 6.33
C HIS A 4 1.64 14.99 5.10
N LEU A 5 0.93 15.14 3.98
CA LEU A 5 1.30 14.51 2.72
C LEU A 5 2.66 14.99 2.21
N ALA A 6 2.93 16.30 2.27
CA ALA A 6 4.21 16.87 1.87
C ALA A 6 5.39 16.37 2.75
N ARG A 7 5.16 16.22 4.06
CA ARG A 7 6.14 15.64 4.98
C ARG A 7 6.39 14.17 4.68
N LEU A 8 5.35 13.36 4.49
CA LEU A 8 5.48 11.94 4.14
C LEU A 8 6.28 11.78 2.83
N ASN A 9 5.94 12.54 1.80
CA ASN A 9 6.67 12.53 0.53
C ASN A 9 8.16 12.84 0.69
N ARG A 10 8.50 13.79 1.57
CA ARG A 10 9.88 14.15 1.88
C ARG A 10 10.60 13.04 2.64
N ASP A 11 9.94 12.43 3.61
CA ASP A 11 10.53 11.38 4.44
C ASP A 11 10.76 10.09 3.65
N LEU A 12 9.81 9.69 2.81
CA LEU A 12 9.97 8.55 1.91
C LEU A 12 11.09 8.78 0.88
N LYS A 13 11.27 10.00 0.37
CA LYS A 13 12.42 10.33 -0.50
C LYS A 13 13.77 10.22 0.21
N ARG A 14 13.81 10.43 1.53
CA ARG A 14 15.06 10.39 2.32
C ARG A 14 15.38 9.01 2.89
N LYS A 15 14.35 8.27 3.30
CA LYS A 15 14.48 7.05 4.12
C LYS A 15 13.65 5.87 3.62
N GLY A 16 12.83 6.07 2.59
CA GLY A 16 12.03 4.99 2.02
C GLY A 16 12.91 4.00 1.29
N GLU A 17 12.53 2.73 1.35
CA GLU A 17 13.06 1.69 0.49
C GLU A 17 12.22 1.54 -0.78
N ARG A 18 12.84 1.06 -1.85
CA ARG A 18 12.14 0.76 -3.10
C ARG A 18 11.40 -0.55 -2.96
N ILE A 19 10.10 -0.51 -3.25
CA ILE A 19 9.26 -1.70 -3.35
C ILE A 19 8.51 -1.68 -4.67
N LYS A 20 8.01 -2.83 -5.08
CA LYS A 20 7.06 -2.92 -6.20
C LYS A 20 5.70 -3.30 -5.66
N LEU A 21 4.65 -2.62 -6.10
CA LEU A 21 3.28 -3.05 -5.85
C LEU A 21 2.76 -3.70 -7.12
N ARG A 22 2.13 -4.87 -6.99
CA ARG A 22 1.63 -5.67 -8.11
C ARG A 22 0.19 -6.13 -7.87
N ARG A 23 -0.67 -5.95 -8.87
CA ARG A 23 -2.07 -6.38 -8.86
C ARG A 23 -2.30 -7.27 -10.06
N TYR A 24 -2.76 -8.48 -9.81
CA TYR A 24 -3.18 -9.40 -10.85
C TYR A 24 -4.63 -9.11 -11.25
N ALA A 25 -4.93 -9.24 -12.53
CA ALA A 25 -6.26 -9.16 -13.11
C ALA A 25 -6.47 -10.30 -14.12
N GLY A 26 -7.71 -10.73 -14.27
CA GLY A 26 -8.08 -11.84 -15.16
C GLY A 26 -8.21 -13.18 -14.43
N THR A 27 -9.18 -13.98 -14.86
CA THR A 27 -9.51 -15.31 -14.31
C THR A 27 -8.80 -16.44 -15.03
N ASN A 28 -8.70 -16.38 -16.37
CA ASN A 28 -8.10 -17.43 -17.20
C ASN A 28 -6.66 -17.11 -17.64
N THR A 29 -6.36 -15.83 -17.85
CA THR A 29 -5.01 -15.33 -18.14
C THR A 29 -4.74 -14.20 -17.16
N GLN A 30 -3.88 -14.47 -16.18
CA GLN A 30 -3.51 -13.46 -15.20
C GLN A 30 -2.52 -12.49 -15.83
N ILE A 31 -3.00 -11.29 -16.12
CA ILE A 31 -2.15 -10.14 -16.39
C ILE A 31 -1.86 -9.43 -15.07
N PHE A 32 -0.75 -8.71 -14.98
CA PHE A 32 -0.45 -7.91 -13.80
C PHE A 32 -0.10 -6.47 -14.18
N THR A 33 -0.56 -5.54 -13.35
CA THR A 33 0.00 -4.19 -13.30
C THR A 33 1.02 -4.14 -12.17
N GLU A 34 2.18 -3.55 -12.42
CA GLU A 34 3.24 -3.35 -11.45
C GLU A 34 3.69 -1.89 -11.44
N VAL A 35 3.99 -1.37 -10.25
CA VAL A 35 4.54 -0.02 -10.07
C VAL A 35 5.69 -0.04 -9.07
N ASP A 36 6.79 0.64 -9.41
CA ASP A 36 7.90 0.93 -8.51
C ASP A 36 7.58 2.16 -7.65
N LEU A 37 7.66 2.00 -6.32
CA LEU A 37 7.34 3.05 -5.35
C LEU A 37 8.43 3.13 -4.26
N LEU A 38 8.46 4.26 -3.55
CA LEU A 38 9.18 4.36 -2.27
C LEU A 38 8.19 4.11 -1.13
N ALA A 39 8.60 3.27 -0.18
CA ALA A 39 7.81 2.91 0.98
C ALA A 39 8.66 2.92 2.25
N PHE A 40 8.03 3.18 3.38
CA PHE A 40 8.64 2.86 4.67
C PHE A 40 8.21 1.45 5.04
N VAL A 41 9.17 0.58 5.34
CA VAL A 41 8.91 -0.82 5.67
C VAL A 41 9.60 -1.15 6.97
N ARG A 42 8.85 -1.80 7.86
CA ARG A 42 9.39 -2.30 9.13
C ARG A 42 8.67 -3.58 9.56
N GLY A 43 9.30 -4.32 10.47
CA GLY A 43 8.59 -5.34 11.25
C GLY A 43 7.66 -4.72 12.30
N TYR A 44 6.76 -5.54 12.82
CA TYR A 44 5.92 -5.20 13.96
C TYR A 44 6.71 -5.29 15.28
N THR A 45 6.39 -4.41 16.23
CA THR A 45 6.97 -4.44 17.57
C THR A 45 6.34 -5.58 18.39
N PRO A 46 7.01 -6.06 19.46
CA PRO A 46 6.44 -7.09 20.33
C PRO A 46 5.06 -6.73 20.91
N GLN A 47 4.82 -5.43 21.14
CA GLN A 47 3.54 -4.92 21.64
C GLN A 47 2.43 -5.00 20.58
N GLU A 48 2.78 -4.80 19.30
CA GLU A 48 1.85 -4.96 18.17
C GLU A 48 1.53 -6.44 17.88
N LEU A 49 2.45 -7.36 18.24
CA LEU A 49 2.28 -8.82 18.14
C LEU A 49 1.46 -9.43 19.28
N ALA A 50 0.63 -8.64 19.97
CA ALA A 50 -0.18 -9.11 21.07
C ALA A 50 -1.06 -10.32 20.67
N ALA A 51 -1.29 -11.23 21.62
CA ALA A 51 -2.13 -12.40 21.42
C ALA A 51 -3.53 -12.00 20.92
N GLY A 52 -3.99 -12.62 19.83
CA GLY A 52 -5.29 -12.32 19.20
C GLY A 52 -5.27 -11.18 18.16
N SER A 53 -4.15 -10.49 17.95
CA SER A 53 -4.01 -9.47 16.89
C SER A 53 -4.08 -10.05 15.47
N GLY A 54 -3.76 -11.34 15.32
CA GLY A 54 -3.63 -12.00 14.02
C GLY A 54 -2.46 -11.50 13.18
N ILE A 55 -1.52 -10.75 13.78
CA ILE A 55 -0.27 -10.28 13.16
C ILE A 55 0.84 -11.27 13.52
N GLN A 56 1.65 -11.67 12.55
CA GLN A 56 2.80 -12.53 12.77
C GLN A 56 4.10 -11.75 12.74
N ALA A 57 5.13 -12.25 13.45
CA ALA A 57 6.45 -11.60 13.50
C ALA A 57 7.14 -11.48 12.14
N VAL A 58 6.74 -12.32 11.17
CA VAL A 58 7.25 -12.30 9.79
C VAL A 58 6.57 -11.25 8.92
N ASP A 59 5.40 -10.74 9.34
CA ASP A 59 4.65 -9.73 8.63
C ASP A 59 5.40 -8.39 8.65
N SER A 60 5.12 -7.58 7.65
CA SER A 60 5.69 -6.25 7.47
C SER A 60 4.60 -5.19 7.54
N PHE A 61 4.88 -4.13 8.29
CA PHE A 61 4.13 -2.89 8.24
C PHE A 61 4.74 -1.99 7.19
N VAL A 62 3.92 -1.60 6.20
CA VAL A 62 4.35 -0.83 5.04
C VAL A 62 3.56 0.45 4.95
N ILE A 63 4.23 1.58 4.79
CA ILE A 63 3.61 2.89 4.57
C ILE A 63 3.90 3.36 3.15
N LEU A 64 2.84 3.71 2.42
CA LEU A 64 2.89 4.31 1.09
C LEU A 64 2.41 5.76 1.11
N SER A 65 2.93 6.55 0.16
CA SER A 65 2.36 7.85 -0.18
C SER A 65 1.33 7.74 -1.30
N PRO A 66 0.13 8.32 -1.13
CA PRO A 66 -0.88 8.45 -2.18
C PRO A 66 -0.38 9.17 -3.42
N THR A 67 0.48 10.19 -3.27
CA THR A 67 1.02 10.96 -4.39
C THR A 67 1.75 10.09 -5.41
N ALA A 68 2.55 9.12 -4.94
CA ALA A 68 3.31 8.25 -5.81
C ALA A 68 2.42 7.25 -6.55
N LEU A 69 1.39 6.73 -5.87
CA LEU A 69 0.39 5.83 -6.48
C LEU A 69 -0.41 6.53 -7.58
N PHE A 70 -0.92 7.73 -7.31
CA PHE A 70 -1.70 8.49 -8.29
C PHE A 70 -0.86 8.94 -9.48
N ALA A 71 0.37 9.39 -9.24
CA ALA A 71 1.30 9.76 -10.31
C ALA A 71 1.64 8.58 -11.22
N ALA A 72 1.73 7.37 -10.66
CA ALA A 72 1.93 6.14 -11.42
C ALA A 72 0.64 5.60 -12.06
N GLN A 73 -0.48 6.31 -11.92
CA GLN A 73 -1.79 5.88 -12.41
C GLN A 73 -2.17 4.48 -11.91
N TRP A 74 -1.76 4.10 -10.70
CA TRP A 74 -2.05 2.77 -10.16
C TRP A 74 -3.57 2.55 -9.99
N PRO A 75 -4.13 1.36 -10.32
CA PRO A 75 -3.50 0.16 -10.89
C PRO A 75 -3.54 0.12 -12.44
N GLY A 76 -3.78 1.24 -13.10
CA GLY A 76 -3.92 1.35 -14.56
C GLY A 76 -4.89 2.46 -15.02
N GLY A 77 -5.02 3.55 -14.27
CA GLY A 77 -5.88 4.69 -14.60
C GLY A 77 -7.39 4.37 -14.57
N GLN A 78 -7.79 3.35 -13.79
CA GLN A 78 -9.20 2.97 -13.71
C GLN A 78 -10.02 4.08 -13.06
N GLN A 79 -11.08 4.48 -13.77
CA GLN A 79 -12.04 5.46 -13.26
C GLN A 79 -12.77 4.85 -12.04
N PRO A 80 -12.98 5.61 -10.95
CA PRO A 80 -13.78 5.13 -9.82
C PRO A 80 -15.15 4.66 -10.31
N LEU A 81 -15.53 3.42 -9.98
CA LEU A 81 -16.90 2.95 -10.17
C LEU A 81 -17.82 3.80 -9.29
N GLU A 82 -18.98 4.15 -9.82
CA GLU A 82 -19.94 5.01 -9.12
C GLU A 82 -20.49 4.34 -7.84
N PRO A 83 -20.94 5.13 -6.85
CA PRO A 83 -21.52 4.64 -5.59
C PRO A 83 -22.61 3.57 -5.80
N PRO A 84 -22.82 2.63 -4.84
CA PRO A 84 -22.59 2.80 -3.40
C PRO A 84 -21.38 2.04 -2.82
N PHE A 85 -20.60 1.33 -3.65
CA PHE A 85 -19.68 0.30 -3.13
C PHE A 85 -18.23 0.41 -3.59
N ASN A 86 -17.79 1.52 -4.19
CA ASN A 86 -16.43 1.53 -4.68
C ASN A 86 -15.45 2.11 -3.64
N PRO A 87 -14.65 1.28 -2.93
CA PRO A 87 -13.43 1.80 -2.34
C PRO A 87 -12.59 2.40 -3.48
N ASP A 88 -11.93 3.52 -3.23
CA ASP A 88 -11.08 4.20 -4.22
C ASP A 88 -10.21 3.16 -4.95
N PRO A 89 -10.35 2.98 -6.28
CA PRO A 89 -9.69 1.90 -7.02
C PRO A 89 -8.16 2.00 -6.98
N HIS A 90 -7.65 3.20 -6.69
CA HIS A 90 -6.23 3.50 -6.55
C HIS A 90 -5.65 3.05 -5.21
N LEU A 91 -6.48 2.62 -4.26
CA LEU A 91 -5.99 2.02 -3.03
C LEU A 91 -5.52 0.58 -3.30
N PRO A 92 -4.38 0.17 -2.73
CA PRO A 92 -4.03 -1.24 -2.61
C PRO A 92 -5.16 -2.00 -1.91
N LYS A 93 -5.33 -3.28 -2.23
CA LYS A 93 -6.36 -4.13 -1.63
C LYS A 93 -5.79 -5.49 -1.22
N LYS A 94 -6.55 -6.22 -0.39
CA LYS A 94 -6.21 -7.59 -0.03
C LYS A 94 -6.01 -8.46 -1.28
N GLY A 95 -4.92 -9.20 -1.33
CA GLY A 95 -4.53 -10.04 -2.45
C GLY A 95 -3.61 -9.36 -3.49
N ASP A 96 -3.42 -8.04 -3.41
CA ASP A 96 -2.30 -7.40 -4.09
C ASP A 96 -0.97 -7.92 -3.52
N HIS A 97 0.12 -7.74 -4.24
CA HIS A 97 1.45 -8.20 -3.83
C HIS A 97 2.39 -7.01 -3.67
N ALA A 98 3.07 -6.93 -2.53
CA ALA A 98 4.22 -6.06 -2.34
C ALA A 98 5.50 -6.89 -2.52
N ILE A 99 6.31 -6.54 -3.51
CA ILE A 99 7.63 -7.12 -3.72
C ILE A 99 8.63 -6.29 -2.92
N ILE A 100 9.05 -6.85 -1.79
CA ILE A 100 9.96 -6.23 -0.83
C ILE A 100 11.25 -7.05 -0.85
N GLN A 101 12.38 -6.39 -1.12
CA GLN A 101 13.69 -7.05 -1.19
C GLN A 101 13.70 -8.28 -2.13
N GLY A 102 12.98 -8.18 -3.25
CA GLY A 102 12.86 -9.25 -4.25
C GLY A 102 11.88 -10.37 -3.92
N ARG A 103 11.23 -10.35 -2.75
CA ARG A 103 10.23 -11.34 -2.34
C ARG A 103 8.83 -10.78 -2.50
N ALA A 104 8.00 -11.47 -3.29
CA ALA A 104 6.58 -11.14 -3.41
C ALA A 104 5.83 -11.59 -2.17
N ARG A 105 5.16 -10.66 -1.50
CA ARG A 105 4.41 -10.86 -0.28
C ARG A 105 2.99 -10.35 -0.44
N THR A 106 2.02 -11.09 0.09
CA THR A 106 0.61 -10.73 -0.06
C THR A 106 0.25 -9.55 0.85
N VAL A 107 -0.41 -8.54 0.28
CA VAL A 107 -1.09 -7.48 1.03
C VAL A 107 -2.33 -8.11 1.67
N GLU A 108 -2.39 -8.07 2.98
CA GLU A 108 -3.51 -8.60 3.75
C GLU A 108 -4.49 -7.51 4.15
N VAL A 109 -3.98 -6.33 4.50
CA VAL A 109 -4.77 -5.13 4.84
C VAL A 109 -4.12 -3.92 4.18
N ALA A 110 -4.94 -3.01 3.68
CA ALA A 110 -4.54 -1.68 3.24
C ALA A 110 -5.54 -0.65 3.79
N SER A 111 -5.07 0.20 4.68
CA SER A 111 -5.85 1.17 5.42
C SER A 111 -5.51 2.59 4.97
N PRO A 112 -6.45 3.33 4.35
CA PRO A 112 -6.26 4.73 4.02
C PRO A 112 -6.33 5.59 5.30
N ILE A 113 -5.42 6.55 5.42
CA ILE A 113 -5.42 7.56 6.48
C ILE A 113 -5.68 8.91 5.83
N TYR A 114 -6.77 9.53 6.24
CA TYR A 114 -7.20 10.84 5.79
C TYR A 114 -6.82 11.91 6.82
N ASP A 115 -6.45 13.09 6.33
CA ASP A 115 -6.41 14.30 7.13
C ASP A 115 -7.50 15.23 6.61
N VAL A 116 -8.53 15.43 7.44
CA VAL A 116 -9.83 15.99 7.06
C VAL A 116 -10.47 15.16 5.96
N ASP A 117 -10.29 15.53 4.68
CA ASP A 117 -10.84 14.84 3.51
C ASP A 117 -9.76 14.52 2.47
N GLU A 118 -8.48 14.76 2.77
CA GLU A 118 -7.36 14.46 1.87
C GLU A 118 -6.69 13.16 2.29
N LEU A 119 -6.55 12.21 1.36
CA LEU A 119 -5.78 10.98 1.60
C LEU A 119 -4.31 11.36 1.73
N VAL A 120 -3.74 11.16 2.93
CA VAL A 120 -2.36 11.58 3.22
C VAL A 120 -1.40 10.40 3.34
N ARG A 121 -1.88 9.21 3.68
CA ARG A 121 -1.05 8.03 3.94
C ARG A 121 -1.84 6.75 3.72
N ILE A 122 -1.18 5.70 3.27
CA ILE A 122 -1.76 4.35 3.22
C ILE A 122 -0.87 3.44 4.06
N GLU A 123 -1.48 2.75 5.02
CA GLU A 123 -0.81 1.79 5.89
C GLU A 123 -1.21 0.37 5.48
N MET A 124 -0.24 -0.50 5.26
CA MET A 124 -0.49 -1.87 4.84
C MET A 124 0.11 -2.86 5.83
N ARG A 125 -0.64 -3.94 6.05
CA ARG A 125 -0.09 -5.20 6.57
C ARG A 125 0.21 -6.10 5.39
N VAL A 126 1.47 -6.50 5.28
CA VAL A 126 1.98 -7.39 4.26
C VAL A 126 2.47 -8.66 4.94
N LEU A 127 2.05 -9.83 4.44
CA LEU A 127 2.39 -11.12 5.04
C LEU A 127 3.88 -11.46 4.85
N GLY A 128 4.41 -12.35 5.71
CA GLY A 128 5.80 -12.83 5.67
C GLY A 128 6.26 -13.50 4.38
#